data_AF-K1TTW2-F1
#
_entry.id   AF-K1TTW2-F1
#
_cell.length_a   1.000
_cell.length_b   1.000
_cell.length_c   1.000
_cell.angle_alpha   90.00
_cell.angle_beta   90.00
_cell.angle_gamma   90.00
#
_symmetry.space_group_name_H-M   'P 1'
#
loop_
_entity.id
_entity.type
_entity.pdbx_description
1 polymer ?
#
loop_
_entity_poly.entity_id
_entity_poly.type
_entity_poly.pdbx_seq_one_letter_code
_entity_poly.pdbx_strand_id
1 'polypeptide(L)'
;ESLHEAFKQSVPSSPIINKVKAKAMISAFDTTAKVDAAFAELKAYWDRLLDIYVVKTDEEKLDRMVNIWNQYQCMITFNMSRSASFFESGIGRGMGFRDSNQDLVGFVHQIPERARERIIDIASTQFPDGGCYHQYQPLTKRGNNDIGGGFNDDPMWLIFGTVAYIKESGDFSILDEPVPFDNKEGSEVSLFEHLRVSFNHVIENLGPHMLPLIGRADWNDCLNLN
;
A
#
# COMPACT_ATOMS: atom_id res chain seq x y z
N GLU A 1 30.72 46.74 -23.48
CA GLU A 1 29.29 46.46 -23.72
C GLU A 1 29.12 44.95 -23.83
N SER A 2 28.98 44.29 -22.69
CA SER A 2 28.98 42.83 -22.58
C SER A 2 27.56 42.35 -22.33
N LEU A 3 27.03 41.54 -23.26
CA LEU A 3 26.17 40.33 -23.14
C LEU A 3 25.11 40.20 -22.01
N HIS A 4 24.86 41.22 -21.20
CA HIS A 4 23.99 41.21 -20.02
C HIS A 4 22.62 41.83 -20.31
N GLU A 5 22.49 42.61 -21.39
CA GLU A 5 21.22 43.22 -21.80
C GLU A 5 20.34 42.28 -22.65
N ALA A 6 20.92 41.25 -23.27
CA ALA A 6 20.18 40.33 -24.14
C ALA A 6 19.29 39.33 -23.38
N PHE A 7 19.42 39.20 -22.05
CA PHE A 7 18.58 38.28 -21.26
C PHE A 7 17.29 38.92 -20.71
N LYS A 8 17.03 40.20 -21.03
CA LYS A 8 15.81 40.91 -20.58
C LYS A 8 14.67 40.93 -21.59
N GLN A 9 14.78 40.24 -22.72
CA GLN A 9 13.69 40.13 -23.67
C GLN A 9 13.33 38.65 -23.93
N SER A 10 12.06 38.33 -23.68
CA SER A 10 11.32 37.13 -24.09
C SER A 10 11.20 35.92 -23.15
N VAL A 11 11.27 36.10 -21.82
CA VAL A 11 10.49 35.20 -20.95
C VAL A 11 9.06 35.77 -20.89
N PRO A 12 8.04 35.10 -21.44
CA PRO A 12 6.65 35.51 -21.23
C PRO A 12 6.44 35.67 -19.73
N SER A 13 5.75 36.73 -19.29
CA SER A 13 5.42 36.96 -17.89
C SER A 13 5.06 35.63 -17.23
N SER A 14 5.90 35.17 -16.32
CA SER A 14 5.76 33.89 -15.62
C SER A 14 4.28 33.68 -15.28
N PRO A 15 3.67 32.51 -15.57
CA PRO A 15 2.29 32.27 -15.21
C PRO A 15 2.17 32.60 -13.72
N ILE A 16 1.26 33.53 -13.37
CA ILE A 16 1.10 34.00 -11.99
C ILE A 16 0.82 32.76 -11.13
N ILE A 17 1.85 32.25 -10.45
CA ILE A 17 1.74 31.06 -9.63
C ILE A 17 0.71 31.39 -8.55
N ASN A 18 -0.35 30.59 -8.44
CA ASN A 18 -1.33 30.75 -7.37
C ASN A 18 -0.65 30.44 -6.02
N LYS A 19 -0.29 31.51 -5.29
CA LYS A 19 0.39 31.41 -3.99
C LYS A 19 -0.57 31.24 -2.81
N VAL A 20 -1.89 31.15 -3.02
CA VAL A 20 -2.86 31.09 -1.92
C VAL A 20 -2.60 29.90 -1.00
N LYS A 21 -2.45 28.69 -1.57
CA LYS A 21 -2.16 27.48 -0.78
C LYS A 21 -0.80 27.53 -0.09
N ALA A 22 0.22 28.07 -0.76
CA ALA A 22 1.55 28.23 -0.18
C ALA A 22 1.56 29.20 1.00
N LYS A 23 0.90 30.35 0.88
CA LYS A 23 0.79 31.34 1.96
C LYS A 23 -0.02 30.78 3.15
N ALA A 24 -1.07 30.02 2.89
CA ALA A 24 -1.83 29.34 3.93
C ALA A 24 -0.96 28.33 4.70
N MET A 25 -0.16 27.51 3.99
CA MET A 25 0.77 26.56 4.61
C MET A 25 1.84 27.27 5.46
N ILE A 26 2.44 28.35 4.95
CA ILE A 26 3.40 29.14 5.72
C ILE A 26 2.74 29.68 6.99
N SER A 27 1.54 30.26 6.87
CA SER A 27 0.82 30.81 8.01
C SER A 27 0.43 29.76 9.05
N ALA A 28 0.26 28.50 8.65
CA ALA A 28 0.00 27.40 9.59
C ALA A 28 1.23 27.07 10.48
N PHE A 29 2.45 27.45 10.07
CA PHE A 29 3.70 27.07 10.76
C PHE A 29 4.70 28.23 10.93
N ASP A 30 4.24 29.48 10.87
CA ASP A 30 5.08 30.70 10.90
C ASP A 30 5.60 31.09 12.30
N THR A 31 5.29 30.32 13.34
CA THR A 31 5.76 30.55 14.72
C THR A 31 6.14 29.23 15.38
N THR A 32 7.08 29.28 16.33
CA THR A 32 7.49 28.11 17.12
C THR A 32 6.31 27.49 17.86
N ALA A 33 5.43 28.30 18.45
CA ALA A 33 4.25 27.81 19.17
C ALA A 33 3.30 26.97 18.28
N LYS A 34 3.12 27.33 17.00
CA LYS A 34 2.33 26.52 16.05
C LYS A 34 3.02 25.21 15.70
N VAL A 35 4.35 25.23 15.56
CA VAL A 35 5.15 24.03 15.31
C VAL A 35 5.12 23.09 16.52
N ASP A 36 5.27 23.62 17.74
CA ASP A 36 5.20 22.85 18.98
C ASP A 36 3.82 22.20 19.18
N ALA A 37 2.75 22.93 18.85
CA ALA A 37 1.39 22.39 18.86
C ALA A 37 1.24 21.22 17.87
N ALA A 38 1.69 21.37 16.63
CA ALA A 38 1.64 20.30 15.64
C ALA A 38 2.52 19.09 16.01
N PHE A 39 3.67 19.32 16.66
CA PHE A 39 4.52 18.23 17.17
C PHE A 39 3.84 17.48 18.32
N ALA A 40 3.15 18.19 19.21
CA ALA A 40 2.35 17.57 20.28
C ALA A 40 1.19 16.74 19.70
N GLU A 41 0.52 17.22 18.64
CA GLU A 41 -0.50 16.46 17.92
C GLU A 41 0.06 15.19 17.28
N LEU A 42 1.24 15.27 16.65
CA LEU A 42 1.93 14.12 16.08
C LEU A 42 2.31 13.09 17.16
N LYS A 43 2.79 13.56 18.32
CA LYS A 43 3.08 12.67 19.47
C LYS A 43 1.81 11.97 19.92
N ALA A 44 0.73 12.72 20.14
CA ALA A 44 -0.56 12.15 20.56
C ALA A 44 -1.13 11.16 19.54
N TYR A 45 -0.90 11.39 18.23
CA TYR A 45 -1.24 10.44 17.17
C TYR A 45 -0.50 9.11 17.35
N TRP A 46 0.82 9.13 17.55
CA TRP A 46 1.59 7.91 17.74
C TRP A 46 1.28 7.22 19.07
N ASP A 47 1.09 7.98 20.14
CA ASP A 47 0.70 7.43 21.45
C ASP A 47 -0.60 6.61 21.31
N ARG A 48 -1.62 7.13 20.61
CA ARG A 48 -2.88 6.40 20.38
C ARG A 48 -2.70 5.11 19.58
N LEU A 49 -1.85 5.13 18.56
CA LEU A 49 -1.66 3.97 17.68
C LEU A 49 -0.84 2.85 18.33
N LEU A 50 0.11 3.20 19.19
CA LEU A 50 1.01 2.24 19.84
C LEU A 50 0.40 1.66 21.14
N ASP A 51 -0.67 2.26 21.67
CA ASP A 51 -1.33 1.83 22.90
C ASP A 51 -2.38 0.70 22.68
N ILE A 52 -2.60 0.29 21.43
CA ILE A 52 -3.63 -0.72 21.08
C ILE A 52 -3.20 -2.13 21.52
N TYR A 53 -1.92 -2.48 21.31
CA TYR A 53 -1.35 -3.76 21.73
C TYR A 53 -0.05 -3.51 22.48
N VAL A 54 -0.08 -3.75 23.79
CA VAL A 54 1.06 -3.51 24.69
C VAL A 54 1.27 -4.74 25.56
N VAL A 55 2.53 -5.16 25.66
CA VAL A 55 2.96 -6.21 26.59
C VAL A 55 3.83 -5.62 27.68
N LYS A 56 3.78 -6.24 28.85
CA LYS A 56 4.71 -5.98 29.94
C LYS A 56 5.25 -7.30 30.42
N THR A 57 6.55 -7.51 30.22
CA THR A 57 7.25 -8.73 30.61
C THR A 57 8.50 -8.37 31.42
N ASP A 58 9.23 -9.41 31.86
CA ASP A 58 10.54 -9.21 32.47
C ASP A 58 11.67 -9.07 31.42
N GLU A 59 11.36 -9.06 30.12
CA GLU A 59 12.32 -8.86 29.04
C GLU A 59 12.09 -7.56 28.27
N GLU A 60 12.89 -6.55 28.58
CA GLU A 60 12.84 -5.21 27.99
C GLU A 60 13.03 -5.18 26.46
N LYS A 61 13.76 -6.15 25.88
CA LYS A 61 13.94 -6.20 24.43
C LYS A 61 12.67 -6.66 23.73
N LEU A 62 11.94 -7.58 24.33
CA LEU A 62 10.65 -8.03 23.83
C LEU A 62 9.64 -6.88 23.92
N ASP A 63 9.54 -6.27 25.10
CA ASP A 63 8.61 -5.17 25.36
C ASP A 63 8.83 -4.01 24.39
N ARG A 64 10.07 -3.55 24.16
CA ARG A 64 10.31 -2.43 23.23
C ARG A 64 10.00 -2.77 21.77
N MET A 65 10.18 -4.03 21.37
CA MET A 65 9.91 -4.46 19.99
C MET A 65 8.41 -4.53 19.75
N VAL A 66 7.68 -5.17 20.66
CA VAL A 66 6.22 -5.30 20.57
C VAL A 66 5.54 -3.95 20.73
N ASN A 67 5.92 -3.15 21.72
CA ASN A 67 5.19 -1.94 22.09
C ASN A 67 5.51 -0.72 21.21
N ILE A 68 6.67 -0.71 20.53
CA ILE A 68 7.14 0.48 19.81
C ILE A 68 7.65 0.12 18.42
N TRP A 69 8.82 -0.53 18.33
CA TRP A 69 9.60 -0.50 17.09
C TRP A 69 9.00 -1.34 15.96
N ASN A 70 8.44 -2.51 16.27
CA ASN A 70 7.83 -3.36 15.25
C ASN A 70 6.54 -2.72 14.73
N GLN A 71 5.67 -2.23 15.63
CA GLN A 71 4.43 -1.54 15.25
C GLN A 71 4.69 -0.26 14.46
N TYR A 72 5.72 0.51 14.84
CA TYR A 72 6.17 1.66 14.05
C TYR A 72 6.60 1.21 12.64
N GLN A 73 7.39 0.15 12.52
CA GLN A 73 7.83 -0.37 11.23
C GLN A 73 6.67 -0.87 10.36
N CYS A 74 5.67 -1.54 10.93
CA CYS A 74 4.46 -1.98 10.20
C CYS A 74 3.68 -0.81 9.59
N MET A 75 3.55 0.32 10.32
CA MET A 75 2.99 1.55 9.77
C MET A 75 3.83 2.07 8.58
N ILE A 76 5.16 2.04 8.69
CA ILE A 76 6.04 2.52 7.61
C ILE A 76 5.91 1.63 6.37
N THR A 77 5.93 0.29 6.51
CA THR A 77 5.77 -0.61 5.36
C THR A 77 4.37 -0.51 4.76
N PHE A 78 3.32 -0.37 5.55
CA PHE A 78 1.96 -0.13 5.03
C PHE A 78 1.87 1.14 4.16
N ASN A 79 2.59 2.21 4.53
CA ASN A 79 2.60 3.46 3.78
C ASN A 79 3.54 3.44 2.56
N MET A 80 4.70 2.80 2.68
CA MET A 80 5.79 2.90 1.69
C MET A 80 5.93 1.65 0.82
N SER A 81 5.30 0.54 1.20
CA SER A 81 5.52 -0.80 0.64
C SER A 81 7.03 -1.08 0.49
N ARG A 82 7.53 -1.22 -0.74
CA ARG A 82 8.95 -1.36 -1.08
C ARG A 82 9.41 -0.24 -2.03
N SER A 83 8.76 0.93 -1.97
CA SER A 83 8.92 1.99 -2.96
C SER A 83 10.18 2.83 -2.77
N ALA A 84 10.41 3.39 -1.57
CA ALA A 84 11.50 4.33 -1.33
C ALA A 84 12.19 4.08 0.03
N SER A 85 13.51 3.92 -0.01
CA SER A 85 14.39 3.79 1.16
C SER A 85 15.82 4.24 0.80
N PHE A 86 16.80 4.00 1.67
CA PHE A 86 18.21 4.21 1.30
C PHE A 86 18.77 3.15 0.34
N PHE A 87 17.98 2.14 0.00
CA PHE A 87 18.30 1.12 -1.00
C PHE A 87 17.34 1.14 -2.19
N GLU A 88 16.05 1.40 -1.94
CA GLU A 88 15.02 1.50 -2.98
C GLU A 88 14.87 2.94 -3.47
N SER A 89 15.01 3.17 -4.78
CA SER A 89 15.19 4.51 -5.35
C SER A 89 13.93 5.37 -5.48
N GLY A 90 12.73 4.83 -5.21
CA GLY A 90 11.47 5.56 -5.39
C GLY A 90 11.05 5.76 -6.85
N ILE A 91 11.65 5.03 -7.80
CA ILE A 91 11.38 5.16 -9.24
C ILE A 91 10.57 3.98 -9.77
N GLY A 92 11.12 2.77 -9.69
CA GLY A 92 10.59 1.60 -10.40
C GLY A 92 9.60 0.73 -9.62
N ARG A 93 9.55 0.88 -8.30
CA ARG A 93 8.66 0.11 -7.42
C ARG A 93 7.50 0.96 -6.91
N GLY A 94 6.29 0.60 -7.32
CA GLY A 94 5.04 0.94 -6.67
C GLY A 94 4.73 0.07 -5.44
N MET A 95 3.47 -0.32 -5.29
CA MET A 95 2.94 -1.11 -4.18
C MET A 95 2.71 -2.55 -4.64
N GLY A 96 3.46 -3.52 -4.09
CA GLY A 96 3.33 -4.93 -4.47
C GLY A 96 1.97 -5.51 -4.05
N PHE A 97 1.37 -6.37 -4.88
CA PHE A 97 0.10 -7.04 -4.54
C PHE A 97 0.29 -7.96 -3.34
N ARG A 98 1.25 -8.88 -3.41
CA ARG A 98 1.72 -9.69 -2.29
C ARG A 98 2.17 -8.84 -1.11
N ASP A 99 3.10 -7.90 -1.33
CA ASP A 99 3.68 -7.09 -0.24
C ASP A 99 2.61 -6.35 0.56
N SER A 100 1.63 -5.74 -0.11
CA SER A 100 0.59 -4.97 0.56
C SER A 100 -0.35 -5.86 1.38
N ASN A 101 -0.65 -7.07 0.89
CA ASN A 101 -1.42 -8.07 1.65
C ASN A 101 -0.66 -8.62 2.86
N GLN A 102 0.66 -8.76 2.78
CA GLN A 102 1.49 -9.15 3.92
C GLN A 102 1.60 -8.02 4.94
N ASP A 103 1.85 -6.79 4.48
CA ASP A 103 1.98 -5.60 5.33
C ASP A 103 0.66 -5.31 6.09
N LEU A 104 -0.50 -5.62 5.50
CA LEU A 104 -1.82 -5.50 6.13
C LEU A 104 -1.92 -6.28 7.46
N VAL A 105 -1.35 -7.48 7.54
CA VAL A 105 -1.49 -8.34 8.73
C VAL A 105 -0.77 -7.78 9.95
N GLY A 106 0.32 -7.04 9.76
CA GLY A 106 1.03 -6.34 10.84
C GLY A 106 0.45 -4.97 11.21
N PHE A 107 -0.51 -4.46 10.42
CA PHE A 107 -1.01 -3.09 10.50
C PHE A 107 -2.49 -2.99 10.91
N VAL A 108 -3.28 -4.03 10.62
CA VAL A 108 -4.75 -3.94 10.67
C VAL A 108 -5.31 -3.58 12.04
N HIS A 109 -4.63 -3.94 13.13
CA HIS A 109 -5.03 -3.56 14.49
C HIS A 109 -4.81 -2.06 14.76
N GLN A 110 -3.95 -1.38 14.01
CA GLN A 110 -3.63 0.04 14.22
C GLN A 110 -4.67 0.97 13.59
N ILE A 111 -5.03 0.73 12.32
CA ILE A 111 -5.99 1.55 11.57
C ILE A 111 -6.81 0.66 10.61
N PRO A 112 -7.83 -0.05 11.11
CA PRO A 112 -8.58 -1.02 10.31
C PRO A 112 -9.30 -0.37 9.11
N GLU A 113 -9.74 0.89 9.21
CA GLU A 113 -10.41 1.58 8.11
C GLU A 113 -9.49 1.78 6.90
N ARG A 114 -8.20 2.07 7.14
CA ARG A 114 -7.19 2.17 6.07
C ARG A 114 -6.82 0.80 5.54
N ALA A 115 -6.83 -0.23 6.38
CA ALA A 115 -6.63 -1.60 5.93
C ALA A 115 -7.75 -2.04 4.96
N ARG A 116 -9.00 -1.70 5.29
CA ARG A 116 -10.17 -1.91 4.44
C ARG A 116 -10.03 -1.24 3.07
N GLU A 117 -9.70 0.06 3.06
CA GLU A 117 -9.47 0.80 1.81
C GLU A 117 -8.37 0.13 0.97
N ARG A 118 -7.26 -0.27 1.61
CA ARG A 118 -6.16 -0.93 0.93
C ARG A 118 -6.55 -2.26 0.29
N ILE A 119 -7.36 -3.09 0.98
CA ILE A 119 -7.86 -4.35 0.41
C ILE A 119 -8.67 -4.07 -0.85
N ILE A 120 -9.57 -3.09 -0.81
CA ILE A 120 -10.40 -2.68 -1.96
C ILE A 120 -9.53 -2.16 -3.10
N ASP A 121 -8.54 -1.30 -2.81
CA ASP A 121 -7.60 -0.77 -3.81
C ASP A 121 -6.83 -1.88 -4.53
N ILE A 122 -6.33 -2.88 -3.78
CA ILE A 122 -5.58 -4.00 -4.33
C ILE A 122 -6.50 -4.91 -5.16
N ALA A 123 -7.63 -5.32 -4.61
CA ALA A 123 -8.60 -6.17 -5.28
C ALA A 123 -9.12 -5.53 -6.58
N SER A 124 -9.24 -4.20 -6.59
CA SER A 124 -9.64 -3.42 -7.78
C SER A 124 -8.69 -3.58 -8.97
N THR A 125 -7.45 -4.05 -8.74
CA THR A 125 -6.45 -4.31 -9.80
C THR A 125 -6.42 -5.77 -10.25
N GLN A 126 -7.20 -6.66 -9.63
CA GLN A 126 -7.23 -8.08 -10.02
C GLN A 126 -7.88 -8.26 -11.40
N PHE A 127 -7.48 -9.29 -12.13
CA PHE A 127 -8.12 -9.70 -13.38
C PHE A 127 -9.31 -10.64 -13.13
N PRO A 128 -10.30 -10.71 -14.05
CA PRO A 128 -11.48 -11.57 -13.87
C PRO A 128 -11.19 -13.08 -13.79
N ASP A 129 -10.01 -13.53 -14.26
CA ASP A 129 -9.55 -14.92 -14.16
C ASP A 129 -8.80 -15.23 -12.86
N GLY A 130 -8.79 -14.28 -11.92
CA GLY A 130 -8.11 -14.36 -10.63
C GLY A 130 -6.63 -14.00 -10.68
N GLY A 131 -6.04 -13.85 -11.88
CA GLY A 131 -4.69 -13.35 -12.04
C GLY A 131 -4.54 -11.92 -11.49
N CYS A 132 -3.32 -11.53 -11.16
CA CYS A 132 -3.05 -10.23 -10.54
C CYS A 132 -1.94 -9.49 -11.29
N TYR A 133 -2.02 -8.16 -11.27
CA TYR A 133 -0.81 -7.36 -11.39
C TYR A 133 0.12 -7.67 -10.22
N HIS A 134 1.39 -7.91 -10.49
CA HIS A 134 2.36 -8.12 -9.41
C HIS A 134 2.57 -6.86 -8.56
N GLN A 135 2.35 -5.69 -9.17
CA GLN A 135 2.48 -4.38 -8.53
C GLN A 135 1.48 -3.38 -9.11
N TYR A 136 1.00 -2.45 -8.28
CA TYR A 136 0.23 -1.29 -8.71
C TYR A 136 0.93 0.03 -8.36
N GLN A 137 0.65 1.09 -9.12
CA GLN A 137 1.25 2.41 -8.90
C GLN A 137 0.45 3.18 -7.82
N PRO A 138 1.06 3.58 -6.69
CA PRO A 138 0.34 4.19 -5.57
C PRO A 138 -0.36 5.51 -5.93
N LEU A 139 0.16 6.28 -6.90
CA LEU A 139 -0.43 7.57 -7.29
C LEU A 139 -1.73 7.40 -8.11
N THR A 140 -1.80 6.36 -8.93
CA THR A 140 -2.94 6.14 -9.86
C THR A 140 -3.86 5.01 -9.40
N LYS A 141 -3.44 4.21 -8.42
CA LYS A 141 -4.10 2.97 -7.98
C LYS A 141 -4.37 1.98 -9.12
N ARG A 142 -3.49 1.97 -10.14
CA ARG A 142 -3.58 1.09 -11.32
C ARG A 142 -2.43 0.10 -11.36
N GLY A 143 -2.71 -1.09 -11.89
CA GLY A 143 -1.70 -2.12 -12.15
C GLY A 143 -0.53 -1.63 -13.03
N ASN A 144 0.66 -2.13 -12.73
CA ASN A 144 1.88 -1.85 -13.47
C ASN A 144 2.23 -3.03 -14.40
N ASN A 145 2.11 -2.82 -15.72
CA ASN A 145 2.51 -3.82 -16.72
C ASN A 145 4.03 -3.99 -16.84
N ASP A 146 4.84 -3.02 -16.37
CA ASP A 146 6.30 -3.01 -16.59
C ASP A 146 7.02 -4.13 -15.83
N ILE A 147 6.47 -4.56 -14.68
CA ILE A 147 7.00 -5.69 -13.89
C ILE A 147 6.35 -7.01 -14.33
N GLY A 148 5.22 -6.95 -15.04
CA GLY A 148 4.45 -8.10 -15.52
C GLY A 148 3.46 -8.67 -14.48
N GLY A 149 2.85 -9.79 -14.84
CA GLY A 149 2.00 -10.61 -13.97
C GLY A 149 2.43 -12.08 -14.00
N GLY A 150 1.56 -12.97 -13.54
CA GLY A 150 1.80 -14.42 -13.57
C GLY A 150 2.69 -14.95 -12.44
N PHE A 151 2.80 -14.21 -11.34
CA PHE A 151 3.31 -14.75 -10.08
C PHE A 151 2.16 -15.49 -9.40
N ASN A 152 2.17 -16.82 -9.43
CA ASN A 152 0.97 -17.59 -9.17
C ASN A 152 0.62 -17.72 -7.68
N ASP A 153 1.44 -17.16 -6.78
CA ASP A 153 1.11 -17.02 -5.36
C ASP A 153 0.29 -15.75 -5.07
N ASP A 154 0.39 -14.70 -5.89
CA ASP A 154 -0.27 -13.41 -5.70
C ASP A 154 -1.77 -13.53 -5.35
N PRO A 155 -2.61 -14.30 -6.09
CA PRO A 155 -4.05 -14.32 -5.85
C PRO A 155 -4.44 -14.77 -4.44
N MET A 156 -3.67 -15.69 -3.84
CA MET A 156 -3.94 -16.21 -2.50
C MET A 156 -3.63 -15.20 -1.40
N TRP A 157 -2.74 -14.24 -1.65
CA TRP A 157 -2.43 -13.20 -0.68
C TRP A 157 -3.61 -12.27 -0.41
N LEU A 158 -4.50 -12.05 -1.39
CA LEU A 158 -5.74 -11.29 -1.18
C LEU A 158 -6.68 -11.95 -0.17
N ILE A 159 -6.79 -13.28 -0.25
CA ILE A 159 -7.55 -14.07 0.72
C ILE A 159 -6.93 -13.94 2.11
N PHE A 160 -5.61 -14.08 2.20
CA PHE A 160 -4.88 -13.95 3.47
C PHE A 160 -5.10 -12.59 4.14
N GLY A 161 -4.93 -11.49 3.39
CA GLY A 161 -5.13 -10.12 3.89
C GLY A 161 -6.59 -9.87 4.31
N THR A 162 -7.56 -10.30 3.51
CA THR A 162 -8.98 -10.14 3.81
C THR A 162 -9.41 -10.93 5.05
N VAL A 163 -8.93 -12.17 5.20
CA VAL A 163 -9.21 -12.98 6.40
C VAL A 163 -8.62 -12.35 7.66
N ALA A 164 -7.39 -11.81 7.59
CA ALA A 164 -6.78 -11.11 8.71
C ALA A 164 -7.60 -9.87 9.12
N TYR A 165 -8.06 -9.08 8.14
CA TYR A 165 -8.92 -7.93 8.38
C TYR A 165 -10.24 -8.28 9.04
N ILE A 166 -10.95 -9.30 8.54
CA ILE A 166 -12.24 -9.71 9.10
C ILE A 166 -12.05 -10.23 10.53
N LYS A 167 -10.97 -10.98 10.81
CA LYS A 167 -10.68 -11.48 12.16
C LYS A 167 -10.42 -10.36 13.16
N GLU A 168 -9.73 -9.30 12.76
CA GLU A 168 -9.43 -8.16 13.62
C GLU A 168 -10.67 -7.27 13.85
N SER A 169 -11.37 -6.92 12.76
CA SER A 169 -12.43 -5.90 12.80
C SER A 169 -13.83 -6.45 13.06
N GLY A 170 -14.08 -7.73 12.74
CA GLY A 170 -15.42 -8.30 12.66
C GLY A 170 -16.27 -7.73 11.51
N ASP A 171 -15.71 -6.91 10.63
CA ASP A 171 -16.42 -6.29 9.50
C ASP A 171 -16.56 -7.27 8.34
N PHE A 172 -17.60 -8.09 8.37
CA PHE A 172 -17.97 -8.96 7.25
C PHE A 172 -18.57 -8.20 6.07
N SER A 173 -19.01 -6.94 6.24
CA SER A 173 -19.62 -6.16 5.15
C SER A 173 -18.64 -5.87 4.02
N ILE A 174 -17.32 -5.92 4.31
CA ILE A 174 -16.28 -5.80 3.28
C ILE A 174 -16.46 -6.84 2.17
N LEU A 175 -16.99 -8.03 2.48
CA LEU A 175 -17.18 -9.11 1.50
C LEU A 175 -18.23 -8.76 0.44
N ASP A 176 -19.18 -7.89 0.76
CA ASP A 176 -20.26 -7.44 -0.13
C ASP A 176 -19.90 -6.17 -0.91
N GLU A 177 -18.74 -5.56 -0.64
CA GLU A 177 -18.31 -4.33 -1.31
C GLU A 177 -18.19 -4.53 -2.84
N PRO A 178 -18.75 -3.62 -3.65
CA PRO A 178 -18.57 -3.66 -5.10
C PRO A 178 -17.15 -3.24 -5.47
N VAL A 179 -16.38 -4.19 -5.98
CA VAL A 179 -14.99 -4.02 -6.40
C VAL A 179 -14.88 -4.34 -7.90
N PRO A 180 -14.29 -3.45 -8.73
CA PRO A 180 -14.09 -3.72 -10.15
C PRO A 180 -12.91 -4.66 -10.39
N PHE A 181 -12.91 -5.35 -11.53
CA PHE A 181 -11.69 -5.98 -12.06
C PHE A 181 -10.91 -4.99 -12.93
N ASP A 182 -9.57 -5.02 -12.88
CA ASP A 182 -8.66 -4.20 -13.69
C ASP A 182 -9.04 -2.70 -13.73
N ASN A 183 -9.54 -2.19 -12.60
CA ASN A 183 -10.07 -0.84 -12.43
C ASN A 183 -11.11 -0.43 -13.51
N LYS A 184 -11.79 -1.40 -14.13
CA LYS A 184 -12.75 -1.16 -15.21
C LYS A 184 -14.13 -0.86 -14.63
N GLU A 185 -14.59 0.37 -14.82
CA GLU A 185 -15.94 0.80 -14.44
C GLU A 185 -17.02 -0.11 -15.07
N GLY A 186 -17.99 -0.52 -14.27
CA GLY A 186 -19.07 -1.42 -14.68
C GLY A 186 -18.71 -2.91 -14.62
N SER A 187 -17.52 -3.27 -14.13
CA SER A 187 -17.12 -4.67 -13.88
C SER A 187 -17.25 -5.09 -12.42
N GLU A 188 -17.89 -4.26 -11.59
CA GLU A 188 -17.95 -4.45 -10.16
C GLU A 188 -18.67 -5.75 -9.78
N VAL A 189 -18.02 -6.53 -8.93
CA VAL A 189 -18.57 -7.70 -8.25
C VAL A 189 -18.27 -7.58 -6.76
N SER A 190 -18.91 -8.40 -5.92
CA SER A 190 -18.59 -8.43 -4.49
C SER A 190 -17.11 -8.77 -4.25
N LEU A 191 -16.45 -8.22 -3.23
CA LEU A 191 -15.09 -8.65 -2.85
C LEU A 191 -15.00 -10.17 -2.62
N PHE A 192 -16.07 -10.80 -2.12
CA PHE A 192 -16.11 -12.26 -1.99
C PHE A 192 -15.91 -12.99 -3.34
N GLU A 193 -16.42 -12.42 -4.43
CA GLU A 193 -16.22 -12.96 -5.78
C GLU A 193 -14.76 -12.84 -6.22
N HIS A 194 -14.07 -11.75 -5.87
CA HIS A 194 -12.61 -11.64 -6.03
C HIS A 194 -11.87 -12.75 -5.29
N LEU A 195 -12.25 -13.04 -4.04
CA LEU A 195 -11.66 -14.15 -3.27
C LEU A 195 -11.94 -15.52 -3.93
N ARG A 196 -13.13 -15.70 -4.49
CA ARG A 196 -13.51 -16.92 -5.20
C ARG A 196 -12.66 -17.11 -6.45
N VAL A 197 -12.49 -16.09 -7.28
CA VAL A 197 -11.64 -16.21 -8.48
C VAL A 197 -10.16 -16.37 -8.13
N SER A 198 -9.67 -15.77 -7.03
CA SER A 198 -8.32 -16.04 -6.50
C SER A 198 -8.12 -17.52 -6.16
N PHE A 199 -9.07 -18.12 -5.44
CA PHE A 199 -8.99 -19.53 -5.07
C PHE A 199 -9.05 -20.44 -6.30
N ASN A 200 -9.99 -20.14 -7.21
CA ASN A 200 -10.16 -20.87 -8.46
C ASN A 200 -8.90 -20.80 -9.34
N HIS A 201 -8.25 -19.64 -9.42
CA HIS A 201 -7.00 -19.47 -10.17
C HIS A 201 -5.94 -20.49 -9.78
N VAL A 202 -5.78 -20.79 -8.48
CA VAL A 202 -4.79 -21.77 -8.02
C VAL A 202 -5.21 -23.21 -8.32
N ILE A 203 -6.46 -23.58 -8.03
CA ILE A 203 -6.92 -24.98 -8.17
C ILE A 203 -7.21 -25.38 -9.62
N GLU A 204 -7.42 -24.41 -10.51
CA GLU A 204 -7.62 -24.64 -11.95
C GLU A 204 -6.29 -24.64 -12.73
N ASN A 205 -5.19 -24.16 -12.13
CA ASN A 205 -3.84 -24.13 -12.72
C ASN A 205 -2.88 -25.10 -12.02
N LEU A 206 -3.17 -26.41 -12.12
CA LEU A 206 -2.36 -27.47 -11.53
C LEU A 206 -1.45 -28.16 -12.55
N GLY A 207 -0.26 -28.55 -12.10
CA GLY A 207 0.66 -29.38 -12.87
C GLY A 207 0.33 -30.88 -12.80
N PRO A 208 1.15 -31.74 -13.46
CA PRO A 208 0.90 -33.19 -13.54
C PRO A 208 0.81 -33.93 -12.20
N HIS A 209 1.34 -33.34 -11.13
CA HIS A 209 1.34 -33.90 -9.77
C HIS A 209 0.24 -33.29 -8.87
N MET A 210 -0.73 -32.57 -9.45
CA MET A 210 -1.79 -31.88 -8.71
C MET A 210 -1.28 -30.82 -7.72
N LEU A 211 -0.13 -30.21 -8.04
CA LEU A 211 0.43 -29.05 -7.34
C LEU A 211 0.23 -27.79 -8.18
N PRO A 212 0.06 -26.60 -7.56
CA PRO A 212 -0.04 -25.35 -8.30
C PRO A 212 1.14 -25.15 -9.26
N LEU A 213 0.84 -24.75 -10.50
CA LEU A 213 1.86 -24.28 -11.41
C LEU A 213 2.47 -22.99 -10.87
N ILE A 214 3.80 -22.89 -10.91
CA ILE A 214 4.53 -21.74 -10.35
C ILE A 214 4.35 -20.44 -11.15
N GLY A 215 3.94 -20.54 -12.42
CA GLY A 215 3.89 -19.37 -13.31
C GLY A 215 5.30 -18.82 -13.56
N ARG A 216 5.47 -17.51 -13.43
CA ARG A 216 6.78 -16.85 -13.52
C ARG A 216 7.66 -17.20 -12.31
N ALA A 217 7.13 -17.00 -11.11
CA ALA A 217 7.71 -17.32 -9.82
C ALA A 217 6.60 -17.40 -8.76
N ASP A 218 6.92 -17.91 -7.58
CA ASP A 218 6.07 -17.81 -6.38
C ASP A 218 6.59 -16.71 -5.45
N TRP A 219 6.39 -16.85 -4.13
CA TRP A 219 6.91 -15.94 -3.11
C TRP A 219 8.41 -15.65 -3.26
N ASN A 220 9.19 -16.62 -3.75
CA ASN A 220 10.58 -16.42 -4.11
C ASN A 220 10.68 -15.92 -5.55
N ASP A 221 10.73 -14.60 -5.73
CA ASP A 221 10.87 -13.94 -7.04
C ASP A 221 12.10 -14.43 -7.84
N CYS A 222 13.11 -15.04 -7.21
CA CYS A 222 14.29 -15.57 -7.87
C CYS A 222 14.12 -17.02 -8.39
N LEU A 223 13.06 -17.74 -7.99
CA LEU A 223 12.78 -19.10 -8.46
C LEU A 223 11.97 -19.06 -9.77
N ASN A 224 12.68 -18.77 -10.86
CA ASN A 224 12.10 -18.71 -12.20
C ASN A 224 12.36 -20.03 -12.95
N LEU A 225 11.32 -20.85 -13.15
CA LEU A 225 11.43 -22.20 -13.73
C LEU A 225 11.04 -22.30 -15.21
N ASN A 226 10.58 -21.18 -15.80
CA ASN A 226 10.09 -21.09 -17.18
C ASN A 226 10.93 -20.11 -18.01
#